data_AF-A0A7X5PDL5-F1
#
_entry.id   AF-A0A7X5PDL5-F1
#
_cell.length_a   1.000
_cell.length_b   1.000
_cell.length_c   1.000
_cell.angle_alpha   90.00
_cell.angle_beta   90.00
_cell.angle_gamma   90.00
#
_symmetry.space_group_name_H-M   'P 1'
#
loop_
_entity.id
_entity.type
_entity.pdbx_description
1 polymer ?
#
loop_
_entity_poly.entity_id
_entity_poly.type
_entity_poly.pdbx_seq_one_letter_code
_entity_poly.pdbx_strand_id
1 'polypeptide(L)'
;MKKTMKKISIFILSIAILFTLGGCKNSSSEKDTNKKGTSSTKKDITINEAKKIIKDDKSIFVDLRPTEEYIGWNIDGNKGGHIEGAIDFPKEWFSIIKDDKKLEKELARRNINKDKKIVLYSNKEVDTKIINKLNELGYKDVSVLKDGMNAWAKDKNLPVDKMDNYKVLVHPRWVEDLVNGKKPDTYDGRPYKIIHLSFGKEASDYEKGHIKGALHIDDSLNHIPGPRVLSQYKYIPEDKKEKFWNRPSDKDIEKKLLDLGITKDTLVILYGPNMTAASRCAAVMMYAGVEDVRILNGGIKRWKLDSMPLEKGVNKPVAVKNFGTKIPANPNVLIDLDEELKIVNDKKSVVASIRSWPEYIGKVSGYTYIGEAGEIANARFGYAGSDPYHMEDYRNIDDTMFNYNIIRDRWKKWGITPDKRVSFHCGTGWRASETYMYALAMSWKNISIYDGGWYEWHLKKDTPRKEKGVPKDAPETPKFDY
;
A
#
# COMPACT_ATOMS: atom_id res chain seq x y z
N MET A 1 -1.85 63.59 -29.42
CA MET A 1 -2.47 63.62 -30.76
C MET A 1 -3.23 62.32 -31.00
N LYS A 2 -4.53 62.45 -31.33
CA LYS A 2 -5.48 61.54 -32.01
C LYS A 2 -5.47 60.01 -31.75
N LYS A 3 -6.64 59.56 -31.30
CA LYS A 3 -7.23 58.20 -31.31
C LYS A 3 -7.08 57.47 -32.65
N THR A 4 -7.00 56.13 -32.59
CA THR A 4 -7.83 55.24 -33.42
C THR A 4 -7.97 53.84 -32.80
N MET A 5 -9.21 53.34 -32.86
CA MET A 5 -9.71 52.05 -32.38
C MET A 5 -9.26 50.87 -33.25
N LYS A 6 -9.16 49.67 -32.67
CA LYS A 6 -9.41 48.41 -33.39
C LYS A 6 -10.33 47.50 -32.56
N LYS A 7 -11.44 47.12 -33.19
CA LYS A 7 -12.42 46.12 -32.74
C LYS A 7 -11.84 44.72 -32.91
N ILE A 8 -12.10 43.82 -31.97
CA ILE A 8 -11.89 42.37 -32.12
C ILE A 8 -13.27 41.71 -32.01
N SER A 9 -13.69 41.04 -33.08
CA SER A 9 -14.94 40.28 -33.16
C SER A 9 -14.73 38.86 -32.65
N ILE A 10 -15.69 38.41 -31.83
CA ILE A 10 -15.82 37.06 -31.29
C ILE A 10 -16.57 36.20 -32.31
N PHE A 11 -16.05 35.01 -32.64
CA PHE A 11 -16.74 34.00 -33.43
C PHE A 11 -17.04 32.79 -32.53
N ILE A 12 -18.33 32.56 -32.26
CA ILE A 12 -18.88 31.36 -31.63
C ILE A 12 -19.42 30.49 -32.75
N LEU A 13 -18.95 29.24 -32.86
CA LEU A 13 -19.49 28.27 -33.80
C LEU A 13 -19.99 27.05 -33.03
N SER A 14 -21.30 27.01 -32.79
CA SER A 14 -22.08 25.87 -32.35
C SER A 14 -22.60 25.12 -33.59
N ILE A 15 -22.20 23.86 -33.77
CA ILE A 15 -22.72 22.98 -34.81
C ILE A 15 -23.45 21.82 -34.13
N ALA A 16 -24.77 21.79 -34.30
CA ALA A 16 -25.62 20.64 -34.08
C ALA A 16 -25.73 19.86 -35.40
N ILE A 17 -25.55 18.54 -35.36
CA ILE A 17 -25.75 17.66 -36.51
C ILE A 17 -26.93 16.72 -36.21
N LEU A 18 -28.00 16.89 -36.99
CA LEU A 18 -29.12 15.96 -37.10
C LEU A 18 -28.68 14.69 -37.83
N PHE A 19 -29.10 13.54 -37.30
CA PHE A 19 -29.09 12.26 -38.00
C PHE A 19 -30.18 12.22 -39.08
N THR A 20 -29.81 11.89 -40.31
CA THR A 20 -30.73 11.33 -41.30
C THR A 20 -30.19 9.99 -41.81
N LEU A 21 -31.10 9.02 -41.82
CA LEU A 21 -30.93 7.66 -42.35
C LEU A 21 -30.74 7.69 -43.87
N GLY A 22 -29.83 6.86 -44.36
CA GLY A 22 -29.65 6.58 -45.77
C GLY A 22 -28.69 5.42 -45.96
N GLY A 23 -29.24 4.20 -46.01
CA GLY A 23 -28.46 3.00 -46.31
C GLY A 23 -28.03 2.97 -47.78
N CYS A 24 -26.80 2.54 -48.02
CA CYS A 24 -26.42 1.91 -49.28
C CYS A 24 -25.45 0.77 -49.00
N LYS A 25 -25.81 -0.36 -49.60
CA LYS A 25 -25.26 -1.70 -49.47
C LYS A 25 -23.98 -1.78 -50.32
N ASN A 26 -22.84 -2.14 -49.72
CA ASN A 26 -21.68 -2.60 -50.47
C ASN A 26 -21.13 -3.86 -49.83
N SER A 27 -21.17 -4.93 -50.61
CA SER A 27 -20.66 -6.25 -50.28
C SER A 27 -19.14 -6.30 -50.48
N SER A 28 -18.41 -6.51 -49.40
CA SER A 28 -17.03 -7.00 -49.44
C SER A 28 -16.92 -8.12 -48.43
N SER A 29 -16.65 -9.32 -48.94
CA SER A 29 -16.44 -10.55 -48.20
C SER A 29 -15.17 -10.45 -47.35
N GLU A 30 -15.33 -10.20 -46.04
CA GLU A 30 -14.30 -10.50 -45.06
C GLU A 30 -14.40 -11.96 -44.64
N LYS A 31 -13.28 -12.67 -44.74
CA LYS A 31 -13.12 -14.04 -44.28
C LYS A 31 -13.30 -14.08 -42.77
N ASP A 32 -14.44 -14.63 -42.34
CA ASP A 32 -14.69 -15.09 -40.98
C ASP A 32 -13.63 -16.15 -40.61
N THR A 33 -12.54 -15.73 -39.95
CA THR A 33 -11.71 -16.65 -39.19
C THR A 33 -12.48 -17.03 -37.94
N ASN A 34 -13.29 -18.06 -38.09
CA ASN A 34 -14.10 -18.70 -37.08
C ASN A 34 -13.20 -19.32 -35.99
N LYS A 35 -12.71 -18.52 -35.04
CA LYS A 35 -12.20 -19.03 -33.76
C LYS A 35 -13.42 -19.53 -32.99
N LYS A 36 -13.68 -20.84 -33.08
CA LYS A 36 -14.56 -21.58 -32.16
C LYS A 36 -14.09 -21.33 -30.72
N GLY A 37 -14.62 -20.29 -30.07
CA GLY A 37 -14.55 -20.13 -28.64
C GLY A 37 -15.35 -21.28 -28.02
N THR A 38 -14.65 -22.23 -27.42
CA THR A 38 -15.28 -23.25 -26.60
C THR A 38 -15.85 -22.52 -25.39
N SER A 39 -17.18 -22.32 -25.36
CA SER A 39 -17.87 -21.84 -24.17
C SER A 39 -17.59 -22.83 -23.05
N SER A 40 -16.70 -22.48 -22.13
CA SER A 40 -16.42 -23.36 -20.99
C SER A 40 -17.65 -23.39 -20.09
N THR A 41 -18.14 -24.60 -19.80
CA THR A 41 -19.25 -24.76 -18.87
C THR A 41 -18.77 -24.46 -17.46
N LYS A 42 -19.40 -23.47 -16.82
CA LYS A 42 -19.16 -23.12 -15.42
C LYS A 42 -19.38 -24.36 -14.56
N LYS A 43 -18.33 -24.82 -13.89
CA LYS A 43 -18.36 -25.96 -12.96
C LYS A 43 -18.53 -25.42 -11.54
N ASP A 44 -19.72 -25.54 -10.99
CA ASP A 44 -19.99 -25.14 -9.62
C ASP A 44 -19.59 -26.25 -8.64
N ILE A 45 -19.09 -25.88 -7.47
CA ILE A 45 -18.98 -26.74 -6.29
C ILE A 45 -19.84 -26.20 -5.16
N THR A 46 -20.46 -27.10 -4.42
CA THR A 46 -21.24 -26.78 -3.23
C THR A 46 -20.33 -26.44 -2.04
N ILE A 47 -20.89 -25.77 -1.03
CA ILE A 47 -20.20 -25.53 0.25
C ILE A 47 -19.71 -26.86 0.87
N ASN A 48 -20.51 -27.93 0.80
CA ASN A 48 -20.13 -29.24 1.35
C ASN A 48 -18.94 -29.88 0.62
N GLU A 49 -18.80 -29.66 -0.69
CA GLU A 49 -17.63 -30.10 -1.44
C GLU A 49 -16.41 -29.23 -1.14
N ALA A 50 -16.60 -27.90 -1.05
CA ALA A 50 -15.56 -26.96 -0.69
C ALA A 50 -14.96 -27.25 0.70
N LYS A 51 -15.80 -27.60 1.69
CA LYS A 51 -15.36 -28.03 3.04
C LYS A 51 -14.34 -29.18 3.00
N LYS A 52 -14.45 -30.08 2.02
CA LYS A 52 -13.56 -31.25 1.91
C LYS A 52 -12.17 -30.92 1.36
N ILE A 53 -12.03 -29.78 0.67
CA ILE A 53 -10.81 -29.42 -0.05
C ILE A 53 -10.18 -28.09 0.41
N ILE A 54 -10.79 -27.38 1.36
CA ILE A 54 -10.28 -26.08 1.84
C ILE A 54 -8.87 -26.15 2.47
N LYS A 55 -8.50 -27.29 3.04
CA LYS A 55 -7.16 -27.53 3.62
C LYS A 55 -6.25 -28.39 2.74
N ASP A 56 -6.64 -28.64 1.49
CA ASP A 56 -5.85 -29.43 0.54
C ASP A 56 -4.85 -28.53 -0.19
N ASP A 57 -3.56 -28.83 -0.09
CA ASP A 57 -2.48 -28.08 -0.75
C ASP A 57 -2.59 -28.08 -2.29
N LYS A 58 -3.32 -29.06 -2.86
CA LYS A 58 -3.61 -29.14 -4.31
C LYS A 58 -4.75 -28.22 -4.75
N SER A 59 -5.45 -27.61 -3.81
CA SER A 59 -6.54 -26.69 -4.07
C SER A 59 -6.15 -25.26 -3.67
N ILE A 60 -6.72 -24.27 -4.35
CA ILE A 60 -6.59 -22.86 -3.96
C ILE A 60 -7.92 -22.15 -4.14
N PHE A 61 -8.35 -21.47 -3.08
CA PHE A 61 -9.53 -20.62 -3.10
C PHE A 61 -9.13 -19.20 -3.45
N VAL A 62 -9.81 -18.60 -4.43
CA VAL A 62 -9.50 -17.27 -4.95
C VAL A 62 -10.70 -16.35 -4.73
N ASP A 63 -10.49 -15.34 -3.89
CA ASP A 63 -11.47 -14.30 -3.60
C ASP A 63 -11.46 -13.24 -4.69
N LEU A 64 -12.54 -13.16 -5.47
CA LEU A 64 -12.68 -12.20 -6.57
C LEU A 64 -13.27 -10.86 -6.14
N ARG A 65 -13.52 -10.66 -4.84
CA ARG A 65 -14.07 -9.42 -4.29
C ARG A 65 -12.98 -8.35 -4.13
N PRO A 66 -13.35 -7.08 -3.90
CA PRO A 66 -12.37 -6.05 -3.60
C PRO A 66 -11.50 -6.40 -2.39
N THR A 67 -10.24 -5.98 -2.44
CA THR A 67 -9.23 -6.23 -1.38
C THR A 67 -9.70 -5.81 0.01
N GLU A 68 -10.50 -4.75 0.09
CA GLU A 68 -11.06 -4.23 1.33
C GLU A 68 -12.02 -5.21 2.00
N GLU A 69 -12.86 -5.93 1.25
CA GLU A 69 -13.69 -7.00 1.81
C GLU A 69 -12.83 -8.16 2.28
N TYR A 70 -11.82 -8.56 1.49
CA TYR A 70 -10.89 -9.63 1.85
C TYR A 70 -10.20 -9.36 3.19
N ILE A 71 -9.69 -8.14 3.41
CA ILE A 71 -8.98 -7.82 4.66
C ILE A 71 -9.90 -7.67 5.88
N GLY A 72 -11.20 -7.42 5.71
CA GLY A 72 -12.14 -7.40 6.83
C GLY A 72 -13.32 -6.43 6.74
N TRP A 73 -13.37 -5.53 5.75
CA TRP A 73 -14.44 -4.54 5.66
C TRP A 73 -15.77 -5.17 5.23
N ASN A 74 -16.87 -4.80 5.90
CA ASN A 74 -18.21 -5.12 5.43
C ASN A 74 -18.66 -4.04 4.44
N ILE A 75 -19.01 -4.42 3.22
CA ILE A 75 -19.36 -3.48 2.14
C ILE A 75 -20.68 -3.91 1.51
N ASP A 76 -21.62 -2.98 1.36
CA ASP A 76 -22.95 -3.22 0.78
C ASP A 76 -23.70 -4.41 1.42
N GLY A 77 -23.54 -4.59 2.74
CA GLY A 77 -24.13 -5.71 3.49
C GLY A 77 -23.41 -7.05 3.34
N ASN A 78 -22.33 -7.12 2.56
CA ASN A 78 -21.49 -8.31 2.43
C ASN A 78 -20.62 -8.51 3.66
N LYS A 79 -20.35 -9.78 3.99
CA LYS A 79 -19.47 -10.14 5.09
C LYS A 79 -18.01 -9.88 4.74
N GLY A 80 -17.34 -9.06 5.54
CA GLY A 80 -15.89 -8.86 5.49
C GLY A 80 -15.11 -10.04 6.06
N GLY A 81 -13.86 -10.15 5.63
CA GLY A 81 -13.01 -11.34 5.80
C GLY A 81 -13.17 -12.28 4.62
N HIS A 82 -12.39 -13.35 4.57
CA HIS A 82 -12.34 -14.33 3.47
C HIS A 82 -12.34 -15.75 4.01
N ILE A 83 -12.54 -16.73 3.14
CA ILE A 83 -12.42 -18.15 3.49
C ILE A 83 -10.98 -18.41 3.97
N GLU A 84 -10.79 -19.06 5.13
CA GLU A 84 -9.44 -19.38 5.66
C GLU A 84 -8.58 -20.06 4.60
N GLY A 85 -7.35 -19.55 4.40
CA GLY A 85 -6.40 -20.03 3.38
C GLY A 85 -6.65 -19.54 1.95
N ALA A 86 -7.71 -18.77 1.69
CA ALA A 86 -7.92 -18.16 0.37
C ALA A 86 -6.88 -17.07 0.06
N ILE A 87 -6.77 -16.73 -1.22
CA ILE A 87 -5.95 -15.63 -1.73
C ILE A 87 -6.83 -14.61 -2.47
N ASP A 88 -6.52 -13.32 -2.35
CA ASP A 88 -7.20 -12.25 -3.06
C ASP A 88 -6.74 -12.14 -4.52
N PHE A 89 -7.71 -12.07 -5.43
CA PHE A 89 -7.48 -11.64 -6.80
C PHE A 89 -8.75 -10.94 -7.32
N PRO A 90 -8.99 -9.67 -6.96
CA PRO A 90 -10.16 -8.92 -7.39
C PRO A 90 -10.42 -9.05 -8.88
N LYS A 91 -11.69 -9.27 -9.25
CA LYS A 91 -12.09 -9.47 -10.65
C LYS A 91 -11.67 -8.31 -11.56
N GLU A 92 -11.60 -7.10 -11.02
CA GLU A 92 -11.20 -5.88 -11.73
C GLU A 92 -9.78 -5.98 -12.28
N TRP A 93 -8.90 -6.76 -11.63
CA TRP A 93 -7.52 -6.92 -12.07
C TRP A 93 -7.39 -7.71 -13.37
N PHE A 94 -8.32 -8.63 -13.68
CA PHE A 94 -8.39 -9.26 -15.01
C PHE A 94 -8.69 -8.24 -16.12
N SER A 95 -9.31 -7.11 -15.77
CA SER A 95 -9.60 -6.03 -16.72
C SER A 95 -8.48 -4.99 -16.76
N ILE A 96 -7.77 -4.75 -15.65
CA ILE A 96 -6.66 -3.80 -15.57
C ILE A 96 -5.38 -4.38 -16.21
N ILE A 97 -5.09 -5.66 -15.96
CA ILE A 97 -3.91 -6.34 -16.51
C ILE A 97 -4.22 -6.83 -17.92
N LYS A 98 -3.87 -6.02 -18.93
CA LYS A 98 -4.10 -6.36 -20.34
C LYS A 98 -3.10 -7.35 -20.93
N ASP A 99 -1.89 -7.40 -20.37
CA ASP A 99 -0.82 -8.28 -20.84
C ASP A 99 -0.88 -9.63 -20.15
N ASP A 100 -0.96 -10.70 -20.94
CA ASP A 100 -1.13 -12.07 -20.44
C ASP A 100 0.06 -12.55 -19.60
N LYS A 101 1.29 -12.17 -19.98
CA LYS A 101 2.48 -12.54 -19.21
C LYS A 101 2.48 -11.87 -17.84
N LYS A 102 2.08 -10.60 -17.79
CA LYS A 102 1.91 -9.86 -16.53
C LYS A 102 0.79 -10.47 -15.68
N LEU A 103 -0.31 -10.91 -16.28
CA LEU A 103 -1.39 -11.59 -15.57
C LEU A 103 -0.92 -12.93 -15.00
N GLU A 104 -0.22 -13.75 -15.79
CA GLU A 104 0.40 -14.99 -15.33
C GLU A 104 1.39 -14.75 -14.17
N LYS A 105 2.21 -13.70 -14.25
CA LYS A 105 3.12 -13.30 -13.17
C LYS A 105 2.37 -12.94 -11.89
N GLU A 106 1.29 -12.15 -11.97
CA GLU A 106 0.49 -11.77 -10.79
C GLU A 106 -0.27 -12.94 -10.16
N LEU A 107 -0.71 -13.90 -10.97
CA LEU A 107 -1.29 -15.17 -10.50
C LEU A 107 -0.23 -16.04 -9.81
N ALA A 108 0.96 -16.19 -10.42
CA ALA A 108 2.07 -16.96 -9.86
C ALA A 108 2.61 -16.36 -8.55
N ARG A 109 2.68 -15.02 -8.44
CA ARG A 109 3.03 -14.32 -7.19
C ARG A 109 2.11 -14.66 -6.00
N ARG A 110 0.93 -15.22 -6.29
CA ARG A 110 -0.11 -15.67 -5.34
C ARG A 110 -0.24 -17.18 -5.23
N ASN A 111 0.69 -17.93 -5.83
CA ASN A 111 0.65 -19.40 -5.88
C ASN A 111 -0.61 -19.94 -6.58
N ILE A 112 -1.24 -19.15 -7.45
CA ILE A 112 -2.30 -19.59 -8.34
C ILE A 112 -1.61 -20.19 -9.56
N ASN A 113 -1.36 -21.51 -9.51
CA ASN A 113 -0.58 -22.25 -10.49
C ASN A 113 -1.44 -23.24 -11.27
N LYS A 114 -0.98 -23.65 -12.46
CA LYS A 114 -1.74 -24.49 -13.41
C LYS A 114 -1.92 -25.95 -12.95
N ASP A 115 -1.14 -26.38 -11.95
CA ASP A 115 -1.21 -27.70 -11.32
C ASP A 115 -2.22 -27.77 -10.16
N LYS A 116 -2.76 -26.63 -9.72
CA LYS A 116 -3.77 -26.57 -8.66
C LYS A 116 -5.19 -26.60 -9.20
N LYS A 117 -6.10 -27.14 -8.38
CA LYS A 117 -7.53 -26.90 -8.51
C LYS A 117 -7.86 -25.50 -8.02
N ILE A 118 -8.38 -24.65 -8.89
CA ILE A 118 -8.78 -23.28 -8.57
C ILE A 118 -10.27 -23.24 -8.24
N VAL A 119 -10.61 -22.70 -7.07
CA VAL A 119 -11.98 -22.44 -6.65
C VAL A 119 -12.20 -20.94 -6.55
N LEU A 120 -12.88 -20.37 -7.53
CA LEU A 120 -13.24 -18.95 -7.56
C LEU A 120 -14.47 -18.69 -6.70
N TYR A 121 -14.49 -17.57 -5.97
CA TYR A 121 -15.72 -17.14 -5.29
C TYR A 121 -15.84 -15.61 -5.24
N SER A 122 -17.08 -15.15 -5.04
CA SER A 122 -17.42 -13.73 -4.84
C SER A 122 -18.69 -13.63 -3.97
N ASN A 123 -19.27 -12.45 -3.83
CA ASN A 123 -20.63 -12.29 -3.27
C ASN A 123 -21.72 -12.33 -4.34
N LYS A 124 -21.34 -12.07 -5.60
CA LYS A 124 -22.20 -12.09 -6.77
C LYS A 124 -21.79 -13.25 -7.67
N GLU A 125 -22.54 -13.45 -8.75
CA GLU A 125 -22.15 -14.41 -9.76
C GLU A 125 -20.74 -14.11 -10.32
N VAL A 126 -19.93 -15.16 -10.45
CA VAL A 126 -18.63 -15.10 -11.12
C VAL A 126 -18.83 -15.11 -12.63
N ASP A 127 -18.36 -14.06 -13.30
CA ASP A 127 -18.45 -13.91 -14.76
C ASP A 127 -17.65 -15.03 -15.46
N THR A 128 -18.29 -15.71 -16.41
CA THR A 128 -17.67 -16.78 -17.22
C THR A 128 -16.45 -16.28 -18.00
N LYS A 129 -16.32 -14.98 -18.26
CA LYS A 129 -15.12 -14.39 -18.88
C LYS A 129 -13.85 -14.62 -18.06
N ILE A 130 -13.93 -14.62 -16.72
CA ILE A 130 -12.77 -14.88 -15.86
C ILE A 130 -12.34 -16.34 -15.99
N ILE A 131 -13.32 -17.26 -16.01
CA ILE A 131 -13.08 -18.70 -16.19
C ILE A 131 -12.46 -18.96 -17.56
N ASN A 132 -13.04 -18.38 -18.62
CA ASN A 132 -12.50 -18.46 -19.98
C ASN A 132 -11.07 -17.92 -20.04
N LYS A 133 -10.79 -16.78 -19.39
CA LYS A 133 -9.44 -16.21 -19.36
C LYS A 133 -8.44 -17.14 -18.68
N LEU A 134 -8.78 -17.74 -17.55
CA LEU A 134 -7.92 -18.72 -16.89
C LEU A 134 -7.72 -19.97 -17.77
N ASN A 135 -8.77 -20.47 -18.43
CA ASN A 135 -8.66 -21.60 -19.36
C ASN A 135 -7.75 -21.28 -20.56
N GLU A 136 -7.84 -20.07 -21.13
CA GLU A 136 -6.95 -19.59 -22.20
C GLU A 136 -5.49 -19.55 -21.77
N LEU A 137 -5.21 -19.19 -20.51
CA LEU A 137 -3.87 -19.23 -19.93
C LEU A 137 -3.42 -20.66 -19.55
N GLY A 138 -4.28 -21.67 -19.72
CA GLY A 138 -3.96 -23.08 -19.51
C GLY A 138 -4.24 -23.61 -18.09
N TYR A 139 -5.01 -22.89 -17.28
CA TYR A 139 -5.53 -23.43 -16.01
C TYR A 139 -6.73 -24.33 -16.31
N LYS A 140 -6.61 -25.64 -16.02
CA LYS A 140 -7.57 -26.65 -16.51
C LYS A 140 -8.65 -27.05 -15.50
N ASP A 141 -8.40 -26.91 -14.21
CA ASP A 141 -9.35 -27.28 -13.15
C ASP A 141 -9.82 -26.04 -12.40
N VAL A 142 -10.71 -25.28 -13.05
CA VAL A 142 -11.32 -24.07 -12.49
C VAL A 142 -12.77 -24.38 -12.15
N SER A 143 -13.15 -24.14 -10.90
CA SER A 143 -14.52 -24.28 -10.39
C SER A 143 -14.97 -22.98 -9.69
N VAL A 144 -16.27 -22.83 -9.49
CA VAL A 144 -16.86 -21.70 -8.76
C VAL A 144 -17.54 -22.21 -7.50
N LEU A 145 -17.29 -21.57 -6.35
CA LEU A 145 -18.06 -21.84 -5.14
C LEU A 145 -19.48 -21.31 -5.32
N LYS A 146 -20.46 -22.21 -5.35
CA LYS A 146 -21.87 -21.87 -5.46
C LYS A 146 -22.31 -21.02 -4.26
N ASP A 147 -23.12 -20.02 -4.53
CA ASP A 147 -23.68 -19.05 -3.55
C ASP A 147 -22.65 -18.15 -2.84
N GLY A 148 -21.35 -18.40 -3.03
CA GLY A 148 -20.27 -17.47 -2.71
C GLY A 148 -20.00 -17.25 -1.22
N MET A 149 -19.29 -16.15 -0.92
CA MET A 149 -18.81 -15.84 0.43
C MET A 149 -19.94 -15.56 1.43
N ASN A 150 -21.00 -14.86 1.02
CA ASN A 150 -22.12 -14.58 1.92
C ASN A 150 -22.84 -15.87 2.35
N ALA A 151 -22.93 -16.88 1.48
CA ALA A 151 -23.49 -18.17 1.85
C ALA A 151 -22.54 -18.98 2.75
N TRP A 152 -21.23 -18.94 2.46
CA TRP A 152 -20.19 -19.49 3.34
C TRP A 152 -20.30 -18.92 4.76
N ALA A 153 -20.40 -17.60 4.88
CA ALA A 153 -20.46 -16.90 6.16
C ALA A 153 -21.76 -17.09 6.96
N LYS A 154 -22.82 -17.70 6.38
CA LYS A 154 -24.05 -18.02 7.13
C LYS A 154 -23.83 -19.15 8.14
N ASP A 155 -22.97 -20.10 7.82
CA ASP A 155 -22.58 -21.18 8.74
C ASP A 155 -21.43 -20.69 9.63
N LYS A 156 -21.74 -20.36 10.88
CA LYS A 156 -20.76 -19.83 11.85
C LYS A 156 -19.63 -20.82 12.20
N ASN A 157 -19.77 -22.10 11.82
CA ASN A 157 -18.74 -23.11 12.03
C ASN A 157 -17.74 -23.18 10.87
N LEU A 158 -17.99 -22.47 9.77
CA LEU A 158 -17.06 -22.39 8.66
C LEU A 158 -15.98 -21.35 8.94
N PRO A 159 -14.71 -21.64 8.61
CA PRO A 159 -13.63 -20.76 8.95
C PRO A 159 -13.63 -19.52 8.03
N VAL A 160 -13.45 -18.37 8.66
CA VAL A 160 -13.33 -17.05 8.01
C VAL A 160 -12.19 -16.28 8.67
N ASP A 161 -11.23 -15.87 7.86
CA ASP A 161 -10.08 -15.07 8.28
C ASP A 161 -10.25 -13.60 7.90
N LYS A 162 -9.58 -12.73 8.66
CA LYS A 162 -9.47 -11.29 8.38
C LYS A 162 -8.29 -10.71 9.14
N MET A 163 -7.86 -9.50 8.79
CA MET A 163 -6.96 -8.76 9.65
C MET A 163 -7.70 -8.25 10.89
N ASP A 164 -7.06 -8.26 12.06
CA ASP A 164 -7.69 -7.81 13.29
C ASP A 164 -7.88 -6.29 13.35
N ASN A 165 -6.95 -5.53 12.77
CA ASN A 165 -6.95 -4.07 12.79
C ASN A 165 -7.00 -3.49 11.37
N TYR A 166 -7.84 -4.10 10.51
CA TYR A 166 -8.03 -3.68 9.11
C TYR A 166 -8.38 -2.19 8.95
N LYS A 167 -8.96 -1.56 9.99
CA LYS A 167 -9.34 -0.14 9.99
C LYS A 167 -8.16 0.83 9.81
N VAL A 168 -6.93 0.39 10.07
CA VAL A 168 -5.71 1.16 9.76
C VAL A 168 -5.62 1.46 8.27
N LEU A 169 -6.17 0.59 7.42
CA LEU A 169 -6.22 0.72 5.97
C LEU A 169 -7.66 0.97 5.52
N VAL A 170 -8.04 2.24 5.38
CA VAL A 170 -9.36 2.63 4.87
C VAL A 170 -9.40 2.55 3.34
N HIS A 171 -10.59 2.32 2.78
CA HIS A 171 -10.80 2.24 1.33
C HIS A 171 -11.49 3.51 0.79
N PRO A 172 -11.45 3.77 -0.54
CA PRO A 172 -11.97 5.03 -1.10
C PRO A 172 -13.43 5.34 -0.74
N ARG A 173 -14.34 4.37 -0.83
CA ARG A 173 -15.76 4.56 -0.46
C ARG A 173 -15.96 4.95 1.00
N TRP A 174 -15.15 4.39 1.91
CA TRP A 174 -15.19 4.76 3.33
C TRP A 174 -14.87 6.25 3.53
N VAL A 175 -13.83 6.72 2.84
CA VAL A 175 -13.41 8.13 2.88
C VAL A 175 -14.43 9.03 2.17
N GLU A 176 -15.00 8.59 1.04
CA GLU A 176 -16.06 9.30 0.33
C GLU A 176 -17.29 9.51 1.21
N ASP A 177 -17.74 8.46 1.92
CA ASP A 177 -18.86 8.54 2.85
C ASP A 177 -18.56 9.56 3.97
N LEU A 178 -17.34 9.54 4.52
CA LEU A 178 -16.90 10.48 5.56
C LEU A 178 -16.96 11.95 5.07
N VAL A 179 -16.41 12.27 3.89
CA VAL A 179 -16.38 13.65 3.36
C VAL A 179 -17.75 14.14 2.88
N ASN A 180 -18.71 13.23 2.74
CA ASN A 180 -20.11 13.52 2.42
C ASN A 180 -21.00 13.53 3.67
N GLY A 181 -20.40 13.53 4.87
CA GLY A 181 -21.12 13.70 6.13
C GLY A 181 -21.84 12.46 6.63
N LYS A 182 -21.59 11.28 6.03
CA LYS A 182 -22.08 10.01 6.56
C LYS A 182 -21.14 9.54 7.68
N LYS A 183 -21.62 8.55 8.44
CA LYS A 183 -20.84 7.87 9.49
C LYS A 183 -20.43 6.47 9.01
N PRO A 184 -19.30 6.32 8.29
CA PRO A 184 -18.87 5.01 7.83
C PRO A 184 -18.44 4.12 9.01
N ASP A 185 -18.41 2.80 8.80
CA ASP A 185 -18.09 1.82 9.85
C ASP A 185 -16.74 2.13 10.53
N THR A 186 -16.58 1.86 11.82
CA THR A 186 -15.38 2.19 12.62
C THR A 186 -15.04 3.68 12.81
N TYR A 187 -15.82 4.62 12.27
CA TYR A 187 -15.72 6.04 12.62
C TYR A 187 -16.66 6.37 13.79
N ASP A 188 -16.13 6.95 14.86
CA ASP A 188 -16.88 7.23 16.07
C ASP A 188 -17.55 8.61 16.08
N GLY A 189 -17.18 9.51 15.17
CA GLY A 189 -17.68 10.88 15.09
C GLY A 189 -16.69 11.95 15.57
N ARG A 190 -15.47 11.57 15.94
CA ARG A 190 -14.41 12.53 16.33
C ARG A 190 -14.04 13.49 15.19
N PRO A 191 -13.49 14.69 15.48
CA PRO A 191 -12.94 15.54 14.43
C PRO A 191 -11.94 14.78 13.56
N TYR A 192 -11.95 15.03 12.24
CA TYR A 192 -11.01 14.38 11.33
C TYR A 192 -10.26 15.36 10.43
N LYS A 193 -9.10 14.94 9.94
CA LYS A 193 -8.32 15.59 8.88
C LYS A 193 -7.92 14.57 7.83
N ILE A 194 -8.05 14.95 6.56
CA ILE A 194 -7.52 14.18 5.43
C ILE A 194 -6.28 14.92 4.95
N ILE A 195 -5.16 14.22 4.87
CA ILE A 195 -3.86 14.80 4.54
C ILE A 195 -3.35 14.17 3.24
N HIS A 196 -3.24 14.99 2.20
CA HIS A 196 -2.55 14.66 0.97
C HIS A 196 -1.08 15.04 1.11
N LEU A 197 -0.20 14.03 1.13
CA LEU A 197 1.23 14.24 1.15
C LEU A 197 1.83 14.05 -0.25
N SER A 198 2.39 15.12 -0.81
CA SER A 198 3.15 15.10 -2.05
C SER A 198 4.21 16.21 -2.04
N PHE A 199 5.25 16.07 -2.87
CA PHE A 199 6.39 16.98 -2.89
C PHE A 199 7.03 17.02 -4.28
N GLY A 200 7.93 17.98 -4.51
CA GLY A 200 8.56 18.16 -5.81
C GLY A 200 7.53 18.43 -6.92
N LYS A 201 7.63 17.73 -8.05
CA LYS A 201 6.74 17.92 -9.20
C LYS A 201 5.29 17.52 -8.90
N GLU A 202 5.10 16.54 -8.02
CA GLU A 202 3.78 15.98 -7.67
C GLU A 202 2.97 16.91 -6.77
N ALA A 203 3.60 17.88 -6.10
CA ALA A 203 2.89 18.87 -5.29
C ALA A 203 1.86 19.66 -6.12
N SER A 204 2.18 19.94 -7.39
CA SER A 204 1.27 20.65 -8.30
C SER A 204 0.02 19.85 -8.68
N ASP A 205 0.01 18.52 -8.46
CA ASP A 205 -1.14 17.67 -8.78
C ASP A 205 -2.23 17.75 -7.72
N TYR A 206 -1.89 18.15 -6.48
CA TYR A 206 -2.89 18.43 -5.45
C TYR A 206 -3.92 19.45 -5.95
N GLU A 207 -3.46 20.62 -6.42
CA GLU A 207 -4.35 21.70 -6.86
C GLU A 207 -5.25 21.31 -8.06
N LYS A 208 -4.79 20.38 -8.88
CA LYS A 208 -5.52 19.87 -10.05
C LYS A 208 -6.62 18.87 -9.67
N GLY A 209 -6.50 18.23 -8.51
CA GLY A 209 -7.44 17.21 -8.05
C GLY A 209 -6.98 16.49 -6.80
N HIS A 210 -7.70 16.70 -5.69
CA HIS A 210 -7.50 16.01 -4.41
C HIS A 210 -8.83 15.53 -3.82
N ILE A 211 -8.77 14.73 -2.74
CA ILE A 211 -9.97 14.32 -2.00
C ILE A 211 -10.61 15.57 -1.39
N LYS A 212 -11.95 15.63 -1.39
CA LYS A 212 -12.71 16.75 -0.82
C LYS A 212 -12.29 17.04 0.63
N GLY A 213 -11.98 18.30 0.92
CA GLY A 213 -11.54 18.76 2.24
C GLY A 213 -10.11 18.36 2.62
N ALA A 214 -9.36 17.67 1.76
CA ALA A 214 -7.99 17.27 2.06
C ALA A 214 -7.06 18.48 2.12
N LEU A 215 -6.19 18.51 3.13
CA LEU A 215 -5.10 19.47 3.27
C LEU A 215 -3.83 18.93 2.59
N HIS A 216 -3.04 19.81 1.98
CA HIS A 216 -1.75 19.45 1.42
C HIS A 216 -0.61 19.69 2.41
N ILE A 217 0.33 18.74 2.48
CA ILE A 217 1.62 18.92 3.14
C ILE A 217 2.74 18.34 2.27
N ASP A 218 3.95 18.89 2.42
CA ASP A 218 5.18 18.29 1.89
C ASP A 218 5.77 17.25 2.88
N ASP A 219 6.98 16.79 2.61
CA ASP A 219 7.70 15.83 3.43
C ASP A 219 8.43 16.46 4.63
N SER A 220 8.16 17.72 4.95
CA SER A 220 8.86 18.43 6.02
C SER A 220 8.43 17.95 7.43
N LEU A 221 7.28 17.31 7.58
CA LEU A 221 6.93 16.62 8.84
C LEU A 221 7.64 15.27 8.95
N ASN A 222 8.03 14.67 7.83
CA ASN A 222 8.62 13.33 7.79
C ASN A 222 10.07 13.33 8.29
N HIS A 223 10.83 14.36 7.96
CA HIS A 223 12.26 14.39 8.22
C HIS A 223 12.91 15.77 8.13
N ILE A 224 14.13 15.89 8.65
CA ILE A 224 15.04 17.02 8.40
C ILE A 224 15.75 16.79 7.07
N PRO A 225 15.60 17.66 6.05
CA PRO A 225 16.17 17.41 4.72
C PRO A 225 17.70 17.49 4.73
N GLY A 226 18.34 16.56 4.01
CA GLY A 226 19.77 16.56 3.75
C GLY A 226 20.11 16.72 2.27
N PRO A 227 21.39 16.95 1.92
CA PRO A 227 21.85 16.90 0.53
C PRO A 227 21.57 15.55 -0.12
N ARG A 228 21.22 15.53 -1.41
CA ARG A 228 20.99 14.28 -2.16
C ARG A 228 22.21 13.81 -2.97
N VAL A 229 23.36 14.46 -2.77
CA VAL A 229 24.62 14.13 -3.44
C VAL A 229 25.75 14.05 -2.41
N LEU A 230 26.47 12.92 -2.39
CA LEU A 230 27.54 12.65 -1.41
C LEU A 230 28.60 13.76 -1.32
N SER A 231 29.01 14.36 -2.44
CA SER A 231 30.06 15.39 -2.44
C SER A 231 29.70 16.63 -1.62
N GLN A 232 28.41 16.90 -1.42
CA GLN A 232 27.93 18.05 -0.64
C GLN A 232 28.10 17.83 0.87
N TYR A 233 28.18 16.58 1.33
CA TYR A 233 28.37 16.25 2.75
C TYR A 233 29.79 16.57 3.26
N LYS A 234 30.78 16.71 2.36
CA LYS A 234 32.17 17.01 2.73
C LYS A 234 32.30 18.29 3.57
N TYR A 235 31.41 19.25 3.38
CA TYR A 235 31.47 20.57 4.01
C TYR A 235 30.47 20.76 5.16
N ILE A 236 29.80 19.68 5.58
CA ILE A 236 28.79 19.72 6.64
C ILE A 236 29.43 19.20 7.94
N PRO A 237 29.25 19.87 9.08
CA PRO A 237 29.63 19.35 10.39
C PRO A 237 28.96 18.00 10.72
N GLU A 238 29.67 17.10 11.41
CA GLU A 238 29.19 15.73 11.66
C GLU A 238 27.88 15.71 12.46
N ASP A 239 27.78 16.55 13.49
CA ASP A 239 26.58 16.71 14.33
C ASP A 239 25.33 17.13 13.55
N LYS A 240 25.49 17.75 12.37
CA LYS A 240 24.40 18.07 11.45
C LYS A 240 24.07 16.92 10.53
N LYS A 241 25.08 16.18 10.03
CA LYS A 241 24.86 15.03 9.13
C LYS A 241 24.01 13.97 9.81
N GLU A 242 24.31 13.70 11.07
CA GLU A 242 23.62 12.68 11.88
C GLU A 242 22.13 12.99 12.10
N LYS A 243 21.71 14.24 11.94
CA LYS A 243 20.31 14.66 12.09
C LYS A 243 19.50 14.58 10.80
N PHE A 244 20.15 14.56 9.64
CA PHE A 244 19.42 14.52 8.38
C PHE A 244 18.65 13.21 8.23
N TRP A 245 17.52 13.30 7.55
CA TRP A 245 16.62 12.20 7.24
C TRP A 245 15.88 11.58 8.44
N ASN A 246 16.24 11.92 9.67
CA ASN A 246 15.46 11.61 10.89
C ASN A 246 14.30 12.59 11.07
N ARG A 247 13.34 12.24 11.94
CA ARG A 247 12.18 13.08 12.26
C ARG A 247 12.60 14.48 12.75
N PRO A 248 11.79 15.53 12.49
CA PRO A 248 12.02 16.85 13.08
C PRO A 248 11.96 16.82 14.61
N SER A 249 12.36 17.92 15.27
CA SER A 249 12.25 18.03 16.72
C SER A 249 10.79 17.95 17.19
N ASP A 250 10.56 17.49 18.42
CA ASP A 250 9.22 17.41 19.01
C ASP A 250 8.46 18.74 18.94
N LYS A 251 9.18 19.86 19.13
CA LYS A 251 8.63 21.22 19.02
C LYS A 251 8.20 21.57 17.59
N ASP A 252 8.97 21.17 16.58
CA ASP A 252 8.62 21.43 15.18
C ASP A 252 7.47 20.53 14.73
N ILE A 253 7.43 19.29 15.21
CA ILE A 253 6.30 18.37 15.02
C ILE A 253 5.05 18.98 15.63
N GLU A 254 5.09 19.37 16.91
CA GLU A 254 3.96 20.00 17.61
C GLU A 254 3.44 21.21 16.83
N LYS A 255 4.33 22.14 16.49
CA LYS A 255 3.96 23.35 15.73
C LYS A 255 3.23 23.00 14.43
N LYS A 256 3.74 22.05 13.65
CA LYS A 256 3.11 21.65 12.37
C LYS A 256 1.75 21.01 12.57
N LEU A 257 1.60 20.15 13.58
CA LEU A 257 0.30 19.52 13.88
C LEU A 257 -0.73 20.57 14.31
N LEU A 258 -0.33 21.51 15.17
CA LEU A 258 -1.18 22.63 15.59
C LEU A 258 -1.59 23.52 14.42
N ASP A 259 -0.65 23.87 13.54
CA ASP A 259 -0.91 24.69 12.34
C ASP A 259 -1.90 24.00 11.38
N LEU A 260 -1.89 22.66 11.32
CA LEU A 260 -2.82 21.83 10.53
C LEU A 260 -4.19 21.65 11.21
N GLY A 261 -4.32 22.06 12.47
CA GLY A 261 -5.53 21.83 13.25
C GLY A 261 -5.68 20.37 13.71
N ILE A 262 -4.57 19.67 13.95
CA ILE A 262 -4.52 18.29 14.42
C ILE A 262 -4.19 18.28 15.93
N THR A 263 -4.99 17.53 16.68
CA THR A 263 -4.79 17.23 18.12
C THR A 263 -4.65 15.72 18.32
N LYS A 264 -4.35 15.28 19.55
CA LYS A 264 -4.30 13.85 19.89
C LYS A 264 -5.60 13.10 19.57
N ASP A 265 -6.74 13.78 19.70
CA ASP A 265 -8.09 13.21 19.52
C ASP A 265 -8.61 13.30 18.08
N THR A 266 -7.80 13.83 17.16
CA THR A 266 -8.17 13.97 15.74
C THR A 266 -7.96 12.65 15.01
N LEU A 267 -8.96 12.17 14.27
CA LEU A 267 -8.76 11.13 13.26
C LEU A 267 -7.95 11.72 12.09
N VAL A 268 -6.78 11.16 11.78
CA VAL A 268 -6.01 11.59 10.61
C VAL A 268 -5.97 10.48 9.57
N ILE A 269 -6.39 10.79 8.34
CA ILE A 269 -6.33 9.88 7.19
C ILE A 269 -5.29 10.43 6.22
N LEU A 270 -4.21 9.68 6.02
CA LEU A 270 -3.12 10.08 5.13
C LEU A 270 -3.16 9.33 3.81
N TYR A 271 -2.84 10.04 2.74
CA TYR A 271 -2.71 9.49 1.40
C TYR A 271 -1.79 10.35 0.54
N GLY A 272 -1.42 9.84 -0.62
CA GLY A 272 -0.68 10.60 -1.63
C GLY A 272 -0.36 9.74 -2.84
N PRO A 273 0.40 10.26 -3.81
CA PRO A 273 1.00 9.46 -4.88
C PRO A 273 2.10 8.53 -4.35
N ASN A 274 2.75 8.90 -3.24
CA ASN A 274 3.81 8.10 -2.62
C ASN A 274 3.35 7.55 -1.25
N MET A 275 3.02 6.26 -1.21
CA MET A 275 2.54 5.60 0.01
C MET A 275 3.59 5.47 1.11
N THR A 276 4.89 5.34 0.78
CA THR A 276 5.96 5.36 1.81
C THR A 276 6.01 6.70 2.52
N ALA A 277 5.75 7.79 1.79
CA ALA A 277 5.78 9.13 2.30
C ALA A 277 4.58 9.43 3.22
N ALA A 278 3.37 9.02 2.80
CA ALA A 278 2.17 9.08 3.63
C ALA A 278 2.32 8.22 4.91
N SER A 279 2.87 7.02 4.78
CA SER A 279 3.10 6.12 5.93
C SER A 279 4.16 6.65 6.89
N ARG A 280 5.21 7.31 6.37
CA ARG A 280 6.21 7.98 7.20
C ARG A 280 5.61 9.12 8.01
N CYS A 281 4.74 9.91 7.40
CA CYS A 281 4.01 10.97 8.08
C CYS A 281 3.09 10.40 9.17
N ALA A 282 2.41 9.29 8.86
CA ALA A 282 1.59 8.57 9.83
C ALA A 282 2.41 8.11 11.04
N ALA A 283 3.60 7.54 10.83
CA ALA A 283 4.49 7.13 11.92
C ALA A 283 4.92 8.30 12.81
N VAL A 284 5.24 9.46 12.24
CA VAL A 284 5.57 10.69 13.01
C VAL A 284 4.36 11.18 13.81
N MET A 285 3.16 11.16 13.24
CA MET A 285 1.92 11.54 13.96
C MET A 285 1.60 10.57 15.10
N MET A 286 1.80 9.26 14.89
CA MET A 286 1.63 8.25 15.93
C MET A 286 2.66 8.40 17.05
N TYR A 287 3.94 8.64 16.71
CA TYR A 287 5.00 8.97 17.66
C TYR A 287 4.62 10.19 18.52
N ALA A 288 4.11 11.24 17.87
CA ALA A 288 3.69 12.45 18.55
C ALA A 288 2.56 12.20 19.56
N GLY A 289 1.59 11.34 19.20
CA GLY A 289 0.49 10.97 20.08
C GLY A 289 -0.90 11.11 19.48
N VAL A 290 -1.03 11.22 18.15
CA VAL A 290 -2.33 11.14 17.49
C VAL A 290 -2.88 9.72 17.67
N GLU A 291 -4.06 9.59 18.27
CA GLU A 291 -4.60 8.30 18.72
C GLU A 291 -5.22 7.45 17.60
N ASP A 292 -5.74 8.08 16.53
CA ASP A 292 -6.34 7.39 15.38
C ASP A 292 -5.74 7.91 14.07
N VAL A 293 -4.75 7.18 13.56
CA VAL A 293 -4.07 7.46 12.29
C VAL A 293 -4.32 6.32 11.32
N ARG A 294 -4.81 6.66 10.13
CA ARG A 294 -5.21 5.71 9.07
C ARG A 294 -4.57 6.07 7.74
N ILE A 295 -4.43 5.07 6.87
CA ILE A 295 -3.92 5.22 5.51
C ILE A 295 -5.03 4.88 4.52
N LEU A 296 -5.19 5.70 3.48
CA LEU A 296 -6.01 5.31 2.33
C LEU A 296 -5.27 4.22 1.54
N ASN A 297 -5.77 2.99 1.60
CA ASN A 297 -5.15 1.85 0.94
C ASN A 297 -5.11 2.06 -0.60
N GLY A 298 -3.92 2.09 -1.19
CA GLY A 298 -3.72 2.43 -2.60
C GLY A 298 -3.70 3.92 -2.96
N GLY A 299 -3.83 4.80 -1.97
CA GLY A 299 -3.62 6.24 -2.11
C GLY A 299 -4.49 6.90 -3.19
N ILE A 300 -3.96 7.97 -3.81
CA ILE A 300 -4.67 8.71 -4.86
C ILE A 300 -4.85 7.90 -6.14
N LYS A 301 -3.96 6.92 -6.39
CA LYS A 301 -4.05 6.03 -7.55
C LYS A 301 -5.32 5.20 -7.48
N ARG A 302 -5.56 4.52 -6.35
CA ARG A 302 -6.78 3.71 -6.16
C ARG A 302 -8.04 4.59 -6.15
N TRP A 303 -8.00 5.76 -5.53
CA TRP A 303 -9.10 6.74 -5.59
C TRP A 303 -9.51 7.08 -7.04
N LYS A 304 -8.53 7.35 -7.91
CA LYS A 304 -8.76 7.65 -9.33
C LYS A 304 -9.24 6.43 -10.13
N LEU A 305 -8.69 5.24 -9.87
CA LEU A 305 -9.12 3.99 -10.50
C LEU A 305 -10.59 3.69 -10.20
N ASP A 306 -11.03 3.97 -8.97
CA ASP A 306 -12.42 3.81 -8.54
C ASP A 306 -13.33 4.95 -9.06
N SER A 307 -12.80 5.88 -9.88
CA SER A 307 -13.50 7.03 -10.44
C SER A 307 -14.16 7.93 -9.39
N MET A 308 -13.53 8.03 -8.22
CA MET A 308 -14.05 8.79 -7.08
C MET A 308 -13.93 10.31 -7.33
N PRO A 309 -14.88 11.13 -6.84
CA PRO A 309 -14.88 12.58 -7.06
C PRO A 309 -13.60 13.27 -6.55
N LEU A 310 -13.18 14.34 -7.24
CA LEU A 310 -12.05 15.17 -6.84
C LEU A 310 -12.48 16.63 -6.66
N GLU A 311 -11.96 17.26 -5.63
CA GLU A 311 -11.99 18.71 -5.43
C GLU A 311 -10.74 19.34 -6.07
N LYS A 312 -10.85 20.59 -6.53
CA LYS A 312 -9.75 21.38 -7.11
C LYS A 312 -9.44 22.59 -6.23
N GLY A 313 -8.23 23.12 -6.36
CA GLY A 313 -7.79 24.30 -5.63
C GLY A 313 -7.02 23.94 -4.36
N VAL A 314 -7.06 24.82 -3.35
CA VAL A 314 -6.27 24.66 -2.13
C VAL A 314 -7.17 24.82 -0.90
N ASN A 315 -7.18 23.81 -0.05
CA ASN A 315 -7.80 23.89 1.27
C ASN A 315 -6.79 24.43 2.29
N LYS A 316 -7.21 25.43 3.07
CA LYS A 316 -6.39 26.03 4.13
C LYS A 316 -6.73 25.41 5.49
N PRO A 317 -5.73 25.04 6.31
CA PRO A 317 -5.99 24.53 7.64
C PRO A 317 -6.51 25.64 8.56
N VAL A 318 -7.22 25.21 9.61
CA VAL A 318 -7.57 26.07 10.75
C VAL A 318 -6.75 25.60 11.94
N ALA A 319 -5.82 26.43 12.38
CA ALA A 319 -4.90 26.10 13.45
C ALA A 319 -5.62 25.92 14.80
N VAL A 320 -5.06 25.07 15.65
CA VAL A 320 -5.48 24.87 17.04
C VAL A 320 -4.35 25.25 17.99
N LYS A 321 -4.67 25.55 19.25
CA LYS A 321 -3.68 26.10 20.21
C LYS A 321 -3.01 25.05 21.10
N ASN A 322 -3.61 23.86 21.24
CA ASN A 322 -3.13 22.83 22.15
C ASN A 322 -3.32 21.45 21.50
N PHE A 323 -2.26 20.63 21.55
CA PHE A 323 -2.27 19.28 20.99
C PHE A 323 -3.04 18.29 21.87
N GLY A 324 -3.10 18.55 23.19
CA GLY A 324 -3.83 17.74 24.16
C GLY A 324 -2.98 16.73 24.94
N THR A 325 -1.69 16.59 24.61
CA THR A 325 -0.71 15.77 25.35
C THR A 325 0.71 16.27 25.08
N LYS A 326 1.70 15.80 25.85
CA LYS A 326 3.12 16.05 25.60
C LYS A 326 3.58 15.25 24.37
N ILE A 327 4.36 15.89 23.51
CA ILE A 327 5.04 15.22 22.38
C ILE A 327 6.48 14.87 22.81
N PRO A 328 6.95 13.63 22.56
CA PRO A 328 6.18 12.49 22.06
C PRO A 328 5.36 11.83 23.17
N ALA A 329 4.14 11.41 22.85
CA ALA A 329 3.37 10.53 23.71
C ALA A 329 3.75 9.05 23.51
N ASN A 330 4.20 8.67 22.31
CA ASN A 330 4.52 7.28 21.95
C ASN A 330 5.96 7.15 21.41
N PRO A 331 6.99 7.38 22.24
CA PRO A 331 8.39 7.36 21.77
C PRO A 331 8.82 6.01 21.18
N ASN A 332 8.16 4.91 21.51
CA ASN A 332 8.51 3.58 20.98
C ASN A 332 8.14 3.36 19.51
N VAL A 333 7.35 4.25 18.89
CA VAL A 333 7.01 4.16 17.46
C VAL A 333 8.24 4.45 16.59
N LEU A 334 9.00 5.49 16.93
CA LEU A 334 10.24 5.90 16.25
C LEU A 334 11.37 5.85 17.27
N ILE A 335 12.24 4.85 17.14
CA ILE A 335 13.37 4.65 18.05
C ILE A 335 14.66 5.19 17.43
N ASP A 336 15.57 5.60 18.31
CA ASP A 336 16.87 6.15 17.94
C ASP A 336 17.98 5.09 18.02
N LEU A 337 19.18 5.44 17.57
CA LEU A 337 20.35 4.56 17.50
C LEU A 337 20.63 3.78 18.79
N ASP A 338 20.57 4.44 19.95
CA ASP A 338 20.88 3.82 21.25
C ASP A 338 19.93 2.66 21.57
N GLU A 339 18.69 2.73 21.12
CA GLU A 339 17.72 1.66 21.32
C GLU A 339 17.91 0.55 20.28
N GLU A 340 18.21 0.89 19.02
CA GLU A 340 18.52 -0.10 17.98
C GLU A 340 19.78 -0.92 18.33
N LEU A 341 20.79 -0.29 18.96
CA LEU A 341 21.99 -0.96 19.47
C LEU A 341 21.69 -2.00 20.56
N LYS A 342 20.59 -1.84 21.31
CA LYS A 342 20.12 -2.87 22.26
C LYS A 342 19.39 -4.01 21.55
N ILE A 343 18.65 -3.68 20.48
CA ILE A 343 17.85 -4.64 19.70
C ILE A 343 18.74 -5.55 18.85
N VAL A 344 19.79 -5.02 18.22
CA VAL A 344 20.61 -5.72 17.21
C VAL A 344 21.24 -7.03 17.69
N ASN A 345 21.51 -7.15 19.00
CA ASN A 345 22.10 -8.33 19.62
C ASN A 345 21.14 -9.08 20.56
N ASP A 346 19.90 -8.61 20.71
CA ASP A 346 18.91 -9.28 21.55
C ASP A 346 18.25 -10.44 20.80
N LYS A 347 18.40 -11.65 21.34
CA LYS A 347 17.82 -12.88 20.77
C LYS A 347 16.28 -12.91 20.81
N LYS A 348 15.65 -12.07 21.63
CA LYS A 348 14.18 -11.90 21.68
C LYS A 348 13.68 -10.82 20.73
N SER A 349 14.59 -10.16 20.00
CA SER A 349 14.28 -9.10 19.05
C SER A 349 14.70 -9.47 17.63
N VAL A 350 14.20 -8.72 16.65
CA VAL A 350 14.58 -8.82 15.23
C VAL A 350 14.67 -7.44 14.63
N VAL A 351 15.81 -7.16 14.01
CA VAL A 351 15.98 -6.03 13.09
C VAL A 351 15.51 -6.47 11.71
N ALA A 352 14.40 -5.90 11.23
CA ALA A 352 13.79 -6.19 9.93
C ALA A 352 14.23 -5.15 8.88
N SER A 353 15.09 -5.57 7.95
CA SER A 353 15.59 -4.75 6.86
C SER A 353 14.58 -4.67 5.71
N ILE A 354 13.87 -3.55 5.60
CA ILE A 354 12.94 -3.24 4.52
C ILE A 354 13.69 -2.52 3.39
N ARG A 355 14.67 -3.24 2.83
CA ARG A 355 15.57 -2.76 1.77
C ARG A 355 15.52 -3.70 0.59
N SER A 356 15.89 -3.25 -0.60
CA SER A 356 16.00 -4.14 -1.76
C SER A 356 17.07 -5.21 -1.49
N TRP A 357 16.99 -6.35 -2.16
CA TRP A 357 17.97 -7.40 -1.96
C TRP A 357 19.42 -6.98 -2.27
N PRO A 358 19.72 -6.22 -3.36
CA PRO A 358 21.06 -5.68 -3.58
C PRO A 358 21.57 -4.79 -2.44
N GLU A 359 20.69 -4.03 -1.78
CA GLU A 359 21.03 -3.26 -0.58
C GLU A 359 21.35 -4.20 0.61
N TYR A 360 20.47 -5.16 0.90
CA TYR A 360 20.58 -6.08 2.05
C TYR A 360 21.85 -6.95 2.04
N ILE A 361 22.32 -7.34 0.85
CA ILE A 361 23.57 -8.10 0.70
C ILE A 361 24.80 -7.20 0.54
N GLY A 362 24.65 -5.87 0.64
CA GLY A 362 25.75 -4.90 0.60
C GLY A 362 26.38 -4.71 -0.78
N LYS A 363 25.66 -5.01 -1.88
CA LYS A 363 26.14 -4.73 -3.25
C LYS A 363 26.03 -3.25 -3.62
N VAL A 364 24.98 -2.59 -3.16
CA VAL A 364 24.75 -1.14 -3.36
C VAL A 364 24.28 -0.51 -2.05
N SER A 365 24.54 0.78 -1.84
CA SER A 365 23.94 1.50 -0.70
C SER A 365 22.45 1.79 -0.93
N GLY A 366 22.08 1.94 -2.22
CA GLY A 366 20.76 2.31 -2.70
C GLY A 366 20.62 3.79 -3.03
N TYR A 367 21.39 4.67 -2.41
CA TYR A 367 21.14 6.10 -2.45
C TYR A 367 22.37 6.89 -2.90
N THR A 368 22.15 7.94 -3.70
CA THR A 368 23.19 8.85 -4.19
C THR A 368 23.85 9.70 -3.10
N TYR A 369 23.32 9.64 -1.88
CA TYR A 369 23.76 10.35 -0.68
C TYR A 369 24.17 9.43 0.47
N ILE A 370 24.16 8.10 0.26
CA ILE A 370 24.64 7.10 1.22
C ILE A 370 25.89 6.44 0.63
N GLY A 371 27.04 6.64 1.28
CA GLY A 371 28.34 6.27 0.71
C GLY A 371 28.68 4.80 0.88
N GLU A 372 28.31 4.21 2.01
CA GLU A 372 28.66 2.83 2.34
C GLU A 372 27.55 1.87 1.91
N ALA A 373 27.90 0.83 1.15
CA ALA A 373 27.03 -0.33 0.94
C ALA A 373 27.28 -1.35 2.06
N GLY A 374 26.22 -1.83 2.69
CA GLY A 374 26.29 -2.73 3.83
C GLY A 374 24.93 -2.90 4.49
N GLU A 375 24.91 -3.61 5.61
CA GLU A 375 23.71 -3.85 6.40
C GLU A 375 24.03 -3.91 7.90
N ILE A 376 23.03 -3.60 8.73
CA ILE A 376 23.05 -3.78 10.19
C ILE A 376 23.33 -5.26 10.52
N ALA A 377 24.22 -5.52 11.48
CA ALA A 377 24.50 -6.89 11.92
C ALA A 377 23.22 -7.62 12.36
N ASN A 378 23.14 -8.94 12.12
CA ASN A 378 21.98 -9.78 12.46
C ASN A 378 20.63 -9.38 11.85
N ALA A 379 20.56 -8.33 11.02
CA ALA A 379 19.32 -7.92 10.37
C ALA A 379 18.78 -9.03 9.46
N ARG A 380 17.46 -9.22 9.52
CA ARG A 380 16.72 -10.18 8.72
C ARG A 380 16.09 -9.48 7.53
N PHE A 381 16.18 -10.11 6.37
CA PHE A 381 15.62 -9.54 5.15
C PHE A 381 14.10 -9.46 5.28
N GLY A 382 13.60 -8.24 5.29
CA GLY A 382 12.19 -7.94 5.41
C GLY A 382 11.50 -7.81 4.07
N TYR A 383 12.13 -8.06 2.91
CA TYR A 383 11.58 -7.70 1.59
C TYR A 383 11.39 -6.19 1.40
N ALA A 384 11.17 -5.76 0.16
CA ALA A 384 10.78 -4.39 -0.18
C ALA A 384 10.30 -4.36 -1.63
N GLY A 385 11.26 -4.29 -2.54
CA GLY A 385 11.04 -4.04 -3.95
C GLY A 385 12.33 -4.04 -4.74
N SER A 386 12.23 -3.58 -5.99
CA SER A 386 13.33 -3.58 -6.96
C SER A 386 14.51 -2.72 -6.56
N ASP A 387 14.26 -1.61 -5.89
CA ASP A 387 15.25 -0.58 -5.58
C ASP A 387 14.87 0.19 -4.27
N PRO A 388 15.53 1.31 -3.93
CA PRO A 388 15.25 2.05 -2.70
C PRO A 388 13.92 2.80 -2.65
N TYR A 389 13.20 2.85 -3.76
CA TYR A 389 12.02 3.70 -3.97
C TYR A 389 10.76 2.89 -4.31
N HIS A 390 10.90 1.58 -4.52
CA HIS A 390 9.78 0.69 -4.84
C HIS A 390 9.50 -0.33 -3.74
N MET A 391 8.24 -0.77 -3.67
CA MET A 391 7.65 -1.63 -2.63
C MET A 391 6.81 -2.74 -3.25
N GLU A 392 7.23 -3.29 -4.39
CA GLU A 392 6.46 -4.28 -5.17
C GLU A 392 6.13 -5.53 -4.34
N ASP A 393 6.98 -5.94 -3.40
CA ASP A 393 6.71 -7.11 -2.55
C ASP A 393 5.52 -6.88 -1.60
N TYR A 394 5.13 -5.62 -1.40
CA TYR A 394 4.11 -5.19 -0.46
C TYR A 394 2.90 -4.53 -1.10
N ARG A 395 2.91 -4.35 -2.43
CA ARG A 395 1.84 -3.67 -3.15
C ARG A 395 1.25 -4.54 -4.26
N ASN A 396 -0.06 -4.43 -4.39
CA ASN A 396 -0.81 -4.88 -5.55
C ASN A 396 -0.60 -3.93 -6.73
N ILE A 397 -1.12 -4.31 -7.89
CA ILE A 397 -1.04 -3.50 -9.13
C ILE A 397 -1.69 -2.12 -9.01
N ASP A 398 -2.59 -1.94 -8.05
CA ASP A 398 -3.36 -0.73 -7.75
C ASP A 398 -2.83 0.02 -6.51
N ASP A 399 -1.62 -0.32 -6.05
CA ASP A 399 -0.90 0.20 -4.88
C ASP A 399 -1.57 -0.12 -3.52
N THR A 400 -2.64 -0.91 -3.50
CA THR A 400 -3.16 -1.44 -2.23
C THR A 400 -2.16 -2.43 -1.62
N MET A 401 -2.22 -2.62 -0.30
CA MET A 401 -1.41 -3.59 0.42
C MET A 401 -1.58 -4.99 -0.20
N PHE A 402 -0.45 -5.67 -0.46
CA PHE A 402 -0.41 -7.04 -0.94
C PHE A 402 -1.04 -8.01 0.08
N ASN A 403 -1.33 -9.23 -0.36
CA ASN A 403 -1.95 -10.24 0.49
C ASN A 403 -1.23 -10.40 1.83
N TYR A 404 -1.93 -10.12 2.93
CA TYR A 404 -1.32 -10.07 4.26
C TYR A 404 -0.86 -11.44 4.77
N ASN A 405 -1.48 -12.54 4.32
CA ASN A 405 -1.01 -13.89 4.64
C ASN A 405 0.34 -14.16 3.96
N ILE A 406 0.50 -13.75 2.70
CA ILE A 406 1.80 -13.87 1.99
C ILE A 406 2.87 -12.98 2.63
N ILE A 407 2.54 -11.75 3.03
CA ILE A 407 3.47 -10.88 3.77
C ILE A 407 3.91 -11.55 5.07
N ARG A 408 2.96 -12.05 5.87
CA ARG A 408 3.23 -12.76 7.13
C ARG A 408 4.13 -13.98 6.92
N ASP A 409 3.87 -14.77 5.89
CA ASP A 409 4.66 -15.98 5.59
C ASP A 409 6.09 -15.62 5.15
N ARG A 410 6.26 -14.57 4.34
CA ARG A 410 7.57 -14.03 3.95
C ARG A 410 8.38 -13.57 5.17
N TRP A 411 7.75 -12.81 6.08
CA TRP A 411 8.38 -12.38 7.32
C TRP A 411 8.74 -13.56 8.22
N LYS A 412 7.82 -14.51 8.39
CA LYS A 412 8.05 -15.71 9.21
C LYS A 412 9.23 -16.55 8.72
N LYS A 413 9.41 -16.72 7.40
CA LYS A 413 10.58 -17.41 6.83
C LYS A 413 11.91 -16.80 7.29
N TRP A 414 11.96 -15.48 7.41
CA TRP A 414 13.14 -14.74 7.87
C TRP A 414 13.18 -14.54 9.40
N GLY A 415 12.28 -15.20 10.14
CA GLY A 415 12.20 -15.14 11.58
C GLY A 415 11.65 -13.82 12.13
N ILE A 416 11.04 -12.98 11.29
CA ILE A 416 10.34 -11.75 11.65
C ILE A 416 8.91 -12.15 12.05
N THR A 417 8.62 -12.20 13.34
CA THR A 417 7.38 -12.78 13.88
C THR A 417 6.80 -11.93 15.02
N PRO A 418 5.47 -11.93 15.23
CA PRO A 418 4.81 -11.04 16.19
C PRO A 418 5.07 -11.36 17.66
N ASP A 419 5.63 -12.53 17.98
CA ASP A 419 6.05 -12.92 19.33
C ASP A 419 7.36 -12.25 19.79
N LYS A 420 8.07 -11.60 18.85
CA LYS A 420 9.33 -10.90 19.11
C LYS A 420 9.13 -9.39 19.15
N ARG A 421 10.12 -8.68 19.66
CA ARG A 421 10.26 -7.25 19.40
C ARG A 421 10.80 -7.05 18.00
N VAL A 422 10.09 -6.33 17.13
CA VAL A 422 10.51 -6.14 15.73
C VAL A 422 10.78 -4.66 15.46
N SER A 423 12.02 -4.34 15.09
CA SER A 423 12.41 -3.01 14.63
C SER A 423 12.53 -3.00 13.11
N PHE A 424 11.68 -2.23 12.44
CA PHE A 424 11.76 -2.05 10.99
C PHE A 424 12.72 -0.92 10.65
N HIS A 425 13.59 -1.12 9.65
CA HIS A 425 14.43 -0.05 9.13
C HIS A 425 14.60 -0.14 7.62
N CYS A 426 15.05 0.95 7.00
CA CYS A 426 15.50 0.94 5.60
C CYS A 426 16.71 1.86 5.45
N GLY A 427 16.79 2.67 4.39
CA GLY A 427 17.80 3.72 4.28
C GLY A 427 17.58 4.84 5.31
N THR A 428 16.36 5.38 5.35
CA THR A 428 15.98 6.61 6.10
C THR A 428 14.56 6.55 6.70
N GLY A 429 14.03 5.35 6.92
CA GLY A 429 12.74 5.14 7.61
C GLY A 429 11.46 5.14 6.74
N TRP A 430 11.50 5.53 5.47
CA TRP A 430 10.29 5.66 4.63
C TRP A 430 9.61 4.31 4.34
N ARG A 431 10.34 3.37 3.70
CA ARG A 431 9.85 2.00 3.43
C ARG A 431 9.47 1.24 4.71
N ALA A 432 10.27 1.43 5.77
CA ALA A 432 10.01 0.85 7.09
C ALA A 432 8.68 1.32 7.70
N SER A 433 8.32 2.58 7.47
CA SER A 433 7.06 3.13 7.98
C SER A 433 5.83 2.51 7.30
N GLU A 434 5.90 2.21 6.00
CA GLU A 434 4.82 1.52 5.28
C GLU A 434 4.60 0.10 5.82
N THR A 435 5.68 -0.65 6.04
CA THR A 435 5.59 -2.00 6.63
C THR A 435 5.17 -2.00 8.08
N TYR A 436 5.54 -0.96 8.86
CA TYR A 436 5.05 -0.75 10.21
C TYR A 436 3.53 -0.61 10.23
N MET A 437 2.96 0.18 9.30
CA MET A 437 1.50 0.33 9.18
C MET A 437 0.82 -1.00 8.83
N TYR A 438 1.44 -1.84 8.00
CA TYR A 438 0.93 -3.18 7.70
C TYR A 438 1.00 -4.13 8.90
N ALA A 439 2.11 -4.14 9.64
CA ALA A 439 2.23 -4.92 10.87
C ALA A 439 1.20 -4.46 11.92
N LEU A 440 0.95 -3.16 12.03
CA LEU A 440 -0.09 -2.58 12.89
C LEU A 440 -1.50 -3.01 12.45
N ALA A 441 -1.78 -3.07 11.14
CA ALA A 441 -3.04 -3.57 10.60
C ALA A 441 -3.25 -5.07 10.90
N MET A 442 -2.14 -5.83 10.98
CA MET A 442 -2.11 -7.22 11.45
C MET A 442 -2.04 -7.34 12.99
N SER A 443 -2.27 -6.25 13.74
CA SER A 443 -2.29 -6.21 15.20
C SER A 443 -0.98 -6.55 15.92
N TRP A 444 0.18 -6.43 15.26
CA TRP A 444 1.47 -6.58 15.93
C TRP A 444 1.64 -5.48 16.97
N LYS A 445 2.10 -5.84 18.17
CA LYS A 445 2.14 -4.94 19.34
C LYS A 445 3.52 -4.43 19.68
N ASN A 446 4.55 -5.28 19.59
CA ASN A 446 5.91 -4.94 19.97
C ASN A 446 6.75 -4.59 18.73
N ILE A 447 6.34 -3.52 18.05
CA ILE A 447 6.95 -3.06 16.81
C ILE A 447 7.45 -1.63 16.93
N SER A 448 8.54 -1.31 16.26
CA SER A 448 9.12 0.03 16.17
C SER A 448 9.71 0.28 14.79
N ILE A 449 9.98 1.55 14.47
CA ILE A 449 10.79 1.94 13.32
C ILE A 449 12.09 2.53 13.85
N TYR A 450 13.24 1.98 13.45
CA TYR A 450 14.51 2.65 13.65
C TYR A 450 14.63 3.80 12.65
N ASP A 451 14.56 5.02 13.18
CA ASP A 451 14.40 6.25 12.39
C ASP A 451 15.63 6.51 11.49
N GLY A 452 16.82 6.40 12.10
CA GLY A 452 18.13 6.56 11.46
C GLY A 452 18.38 5.68 10.24
N GLY A 453 17.82 4.47 10.26
CA GLY A 453 18.07 3.46 9.26
C GLY A 453 19.56 3.21 8.99
N TRP A 454 19.85 2.72 7.79
CA TRP A 454 21.23 2.50 7.35
C TRP A 454 22.02 3.81 7.24
N TYR A 455 21.35 4.94 6.94
CA TYR A 455 21.99 6.25 6.85
C TYR A 455 22.71 6.64 8.15
N GLU A 456 21.99 6.68 9.28
CA GLU A 456 22.62 6.99 10.57
C GLU A 456 23.60 5.90 10.98
N TRP A 457 23.24 4.63 10.77
CA TRP A 457 24.05 3.49 11.18
C TRP A 457 25.45 3.50 10.57
N HIS A 458 25.57 3.80 9.27
CA HIS A 458 26.86 3.79 8.58
C HIS A 458 27.76 4.97 8.96
N LEU A 459 27.19 6.09 9.46
CA LEU A 459 27.98 7.24 9.90
C LEU A 459 28.73 6.95 11.19
N LYS A 460 28.24 6.00 11.99
CA LYS A 460 28.83 5.61 13.26
C LYS A 460 29.91 4.54 13.04
N LYS A 461 31.08 4.75 13.64
CA LYS A 461 32.23 3.85 13.46
C LYS A 461 32.03 2.50 14.16
N ASP A 462 31.49 2.53 15.38
CA ASP A 462 31.42 1.36 16.25
C ASP A 462 30.11 0.56 16.13
N THR A 463 29.27 0.89 15.15
CA THR A 463 28.04 0.15 14.89
C THR A 463 28.32 -1.22 14.23
N PRO A 464 27.73 -2.31 14.74
CA PRO A 464 28.00 -3.63 14.21
C PRO A 464 27.38 -3.81 12.81
N ARG A 465 28.18 -4.31 11.87
CA ARG A 465 27.79 -4.52 10.47
C ARG A 465 27.75 -6.00 10.13
N LYS A 466 26.81 -6.38 9.27
CA LYS A 466 26.74 -7.72 8.68
C LYS A 466 27.87 -7.90 7.65
N GLU A 467 28.39 -9.12 7.52
CA GLU A 467 29.24 -9.48 6.38
C GLU A 467 28.49 -9.29 5.05
N LYS A 468 29.18 -8.76 4.04
CA LYS A 468 28.60 -8.59 2.70
C LYS A 468 28.35 -9.94 2.05
N GLY A 469 27.28 -10.02 1.25
CA GLY A 469 26.84 -11.23 0.58
C GLY A 469 25.59 -11.85 1.18
N VAL A 470 25.25 -13.03 0.65
CA VAL A 470 24.10 -13.82 1.11
C VAL A 470 24.46 -14.43 2.47
N PRO A 471 23.66 -14.19 3.54
CA PRO A 471 23.92 -14.84 4.82
C PRO A 471 23.87 -16.36 4.71
N LYS A 472 24.74 -17.06 5.45
CA LYS A 472 24.79 -18.53 5.45
C LYS A 472 23.49 -19.19 5.90
N ASP A 473 22.74 -18.50 6.75
CA ASP A 473 21.45 -18.93 7.29
C ASP A 473 20.24 -18.30 6.56
N ALA A 474 20.45 -17.75 5.36
CA ALA A 474 19.36 -17.23 4.54
C ALA A 474 18.40 -18.39 4.16
N PRO A 475 17.09 -18.29 4.47
CA PRO A 475 16.13 -19.35 4.15
C PRO A 475 15.88 -19.46 2.64
N GLU A 476 16.20 -18.40 1.89
CA GLU A 476 16.07 -18.34 0.45
C GLU A 476 17.03 -17.29 -0.13
N THR A 477 17.28 -17.38 -1.43
CA THR A 477 17.87 -16.30 -2.22
C THR A 477 16.79 -15.81 -3.17
N PRO A 478 16.08 -14.73 -2.83
CA PRO A 478 14.96 -14.28 -3.63
C PRO A 478 15.41 -13.98 -5.07
N LYS A 479 14.73 -14.62 -6.02
CA LYS A 479 14.82 -14.27 -7.44
C LYS A 479 13.67 -13.31 -7.71
N PHE A 480 13.99 -12.05 -7.85
CA PHE A 480 12.98 -11.07 -8.19
C PHE A 480 12.93 -10.89 -9.70
N ASP A 481 11.71 -10.95 -10.21
CA ASP A 481 11.43 -10.86 -11.63
C ASP A 481 10.80 -9.51 -11.99
N TYR A 482 10.84 -8.49 -11.11
CA TYR A 482 10.12 -7.23 -11.30
C TYR A 482 10.47 -6.54 -12.62
#